data_AF-A0A100Y168-F1
#
_entry.id   AF-A0A100Y168-F1
#
_cell.length_a   1.000
_cell.length_b   1.000
_cell.length_c   1.000
_cell.angle_alpha   90.00
_cell.angle_beta   90.00
_cell.angle_gamma   90.00
#
_symmetry.space_group_name_H-M   'P 1'
#
loop_
_entity.id
_entity.type
_entity.pdbx_description
1 polymer ?
#
loop_
_entity_poly.entity_id
_entity_poly.type
_entity_poly.pdbx_seq_one_letter_code
_entity_poly.pdbx_strand_id
1 'polypeptide(L)'
;MITAPDPHTPLAPAGTAATASPAPSPATGPAPSPAASGRRLTVVADQAPDSPARAGCNSSSPVTDAPGEAARPRKTAAKAGADLRGEVLLTLAQLRLATPRQLKVLLLPHQQDTDHVRRALRNLLDESPALVGRTHRAQQSYWYCTPAGLAEAAASGELVPTAGRTTGKRIAASKTGLREHGLALVDTVIAFHQAEMAHHADWQVEVAHPTPAGNLVPDAVALLANGSSAFVEIDRTMSYARLIAKLERYEAYRSAPATGRGNAARAPRSHWQETYAGPHLDRRFPLVLFVFAPAPRRAAPETREAAFHDRARRNHQMTVATTTLHRLTHDGADRPVWQVVGHGEARRRLSLPKPR
;
A
#
# COMPACT_ATOMS: atom_id res chain seq x y z
N MET A 1 32.94 -4.20 80.01
CA MET A 1 32.60 -5.63 79.97
C MET A 1 31.08 -5.72 79.86
N ILE A 2 30.59 -6.69 79.09
CA ILE A 2 29.18 -7.10 78.89
C ILE A 2 28.53 -6.59 77.60
N THR A 3 28.02 -7.60 76.88
CA THR A 3 27.50 -7.70 75.51
C THR A 3 25.97 -7.83 75.55
N ALA A 4 25.36 -7.62 74.37
CA ALA A 4 24.08 -8.17 73.87
C ALA A 4 22.80 -7.32 74.07
N PRO A 5 21.70 -7.58 73.31
CA PRO A 5 21.54 -8.41 72.09
C PRO A 5 20.78 -7.72 70.92
N ASP A 6 20.83 -8.37 69.75
CA ASP A 6 19.93 -8.20 68.60
C ASP A 6 18.76 -9.19 68.72
N PRO A 7 17.52 -8.83 68.33
CA PRO A 7 16.90 -9.59 67.23
C PRO A 7 15.90 -8.77 66.40
N HIS A 8 15.74 -9.05 65.10
CA HIS A 8 14.41 -9.17 64.45
C HIS A 8 14.52 -9.81 63.05
N THR A 9 13.91 -11.00 62.94
CA THR A 9 13.61 -11.75 61.72
C THR A 9 12.36 -11.20 61.02
N PRO A 10 12.30 -11.10 59.68
CA PRO A 10 11.05 -10.92 58.94
C PRO A 10 10.47 -12.23 58.36
N LEU A 11 9.14 -12.30 58.40
CA LEU A 11 8.24 -13.36 57.95
C LEU A 11 8.13 -13.50 56.42
N ALA A 12 7.81 -14.72 55.97
CA ALA A 12 7.49 -15.10 54.59
C ALA A 12 6.17 -14.49 54.06
N PRO A 13 6.02 -14.28 52.73
CA PRO A 13 4.74 -13.93 52.14
C PRO A 13 3.92 -15.17 51.72
N ALA A 14 2.63 -15.06 52.03
CA ALA A 14 1.57 -16.03 51.76
C ALA A 14 1.23 -16.16 50.27
N GLY A 15 0.81 -17.36 49.88
CA GLY A 15 0.28 -17.66 48.56
C GLY A 15 -1.07 -16.99 48.28
N THR A 16 -1.34 -16.76 47.00
CA THR A 16 -2.65 -16.33 46.52
C THR A 16 -3.10 -17.20 45.36
N ALA A 17 -4.35 -17.61 45.45
CA ALA A 17 -4.98 -18.70 44.73
C ALA A 17 -5.26 -18.41 43.25
N ALA A 18 -5.28 -19.50 42.49
CA ALA A 18 -5.74 -19.59 41.12
C ALA A 18 -7.22 -19.23 40.99
N THR A 19 -7.57 -18.47 39.94
CA THR A 19 -8.94 -18.38 39.44
C THR A 19 -8.91 -18.71 37.96
N ALA A 20 -9.46 -19.87 37.62
CA ALA A 20 -9.70 -20.31 36.26
C ALA A 20 -10.90 -19.56 35.66
N SER A 21 -10.83 -19.25 34.37
CA SER A 21 -11.97 -18.78 33.57
C SER A 21 -11.94 -19.45 32.19
N PRO A 22 -13.10 -19.61 31.54
CA PRO A 22 -13.37 -20.77 30.69
C PRO A 22 -12.88 -20.62 29.24
N ALA A 23 -12.59 -21.77 28.63
CA ALA A 23 -12.15 -21.91 27.25
C ALA A 23 -13.28 -21.62 26.25
N PRO A 24 -13.02 -20.89 25.15
CA PRO A 24 -13.91 -20.86 23.99
C PRO A 24 -13.63 -22.05 23.05
N SER A 25 -14.69 -22.77 22.68
CA SER A 25 -14.69 -23.83 21.67
C SER A 25 -14.36 -23.29 20.26
N PRO A 26 -13.75 -24.09 19.37
CA PRO A 26 -13.29 -23.64 18.06
C PRO A 26 -14.44 -23.57 17.05
N ALA A 27 -14.58 -22.42 16.40
CA ALA A 27 -15.38 -22.29 15.18
C ALA A 27 -14.64 -22.98 14.02
N THR A 28 -15.31 -23.95 13.41
CA THR A 28 -14.85 -24.69 12.23
C THR A 28 -14.78 -23.74 11.02
N GLY A 29 -13.59 -23.44 10.54
CA GLY A 29 -13.40 -22.72 9.27
C GLY A 29 -13.52 -23.68 8.07
N PRO A 30 -14.13 -23.26 6.95
CA PRO A 30 -14.23 -24.10 5.75
C PRO A 30 -12.88 -24.18 5.03
N ALA A 31 -12.61 -25.35 4.44
CA ALA A 31 -11.43 -25.66 3.66
C ALA A 31 -11.37 -24.85 2.33
N PRO A 32 -10.18 -24.49 1.84
CA PRO A 32 -10.04 -23.83 0.55
C PRO A 32 -10.22 -24.83 -0.60
N SER A 33 -11.17 -24.56 -1.50
CA SER A 33 -11.31 -25.21 -2.82
C SER A 33 -10.69 -24.36 -3.94
N PRO A 34 -10.28 -24.97 -5.07
CA PRO A 34 -9.24 -24.43 -5.94
C PRO A 34 -9.77 -23.45 -7.01
N ALA A 35 -8.87 -22.53 -7.38
CA ALA A 35 -8.76 -21.74 -8.61
C ALA A 35 -10.03 -21.50 -9.45
N ALA A 36 -10.68 -20.34 -9.23
CA ALA A 36 -11.57 -19.76 -10.21
C ALA A 36 -10.75 -18.99 -11.27
N SER A 37 -10.92 -19.36 -12.54
CA SER A 37 -10.38 -18.62 -13.69
C SER A 37 -10.80 -17.14 -13.64
N GLY A 38 -9.81 -16.25 -13.73
CA GLY A 38 -10.01 -14.81 -13.68
C GLY A 38 -10.92 -14.30 -14.79
N ARG A 39 -12.02 -13.65 -14.40
CA ARG A 39 -12.90 -12.91 -15.30
C ARG A 39 -12.37 -11.48 -15.40
N ARG A 40 -11.63 -11.20 -16.48
CA ARG A 40 -11.14 -9.86 -16.85
C ARG A 40 -12.30 -8.86 -16.80
N LEU A 41 -12.12 -7.70 -16.18
CA LEU A 41 -13.12 -6.63 -16.09
C LEU A 41 -13.50 -6.10 -17.49
N THR A 42 -14.47 -6.73 -18.14
CA THR A 42 -15.23 -6.10 -19.23
C THR A 42 -16.42 -5.40 -18.62
N VAL A 43 -16.31 -4.09 -18.42
CA VAL A 43 -17.47 -3.22 -18.22
C VAL A 43 -18.34 -3.35 -19.47
N VAL A 44 -19.46 -4.07 -19.33
CA VAL A 44 -20.41 -4.33 -20.42
C VAL A 44 -21.06 -3.00 -20.80
N ALA A 45 -20.86 -2.58 -22.05
CA ALA A 45 -21.72 -1.56 -22.65
C ALA A 45 -23.06 -2.22 -22.95
N ASP A 46 -24.10 -1.85 -22.22
CA ASP A 46 -25.44 -2.40 -22.43
C ASP A 46 -25.95 -1.98 -23.81
N GLN A 47 -26.45 -2.96 -24.57
CA GLN A 47 -27.05 -2.74 -25.88
C GLN A 47 -28.48 -2.20 -25.68
N ALA A 48 -28.78 -1.06 -26.30
CA ALA A 48 -30.16 -0.60 -26.42
C ALA A 48 -30.97 -1.62 -27.26
N PRO A 49 -32.17 -2.04 -26.83
CA PRO A 49 -33.05 -2.84 -27.67
C PRO A 49 -33.86 -1.95 -28.62
N ASP A 50 -33.86 -2.34 -29.89
CA ASP A 50 -34.66 -1.75 -30.96
C ASP A 50 -36.16 -2.06 -30.82
N SER A 51 -36.98 -1.00 -30.98
CA SER A 51 -38.26 -0.94 -31.74
C SER A 51 -39.55 -1.59 -31.16
N PRO A 52 -40.79 -1.06 -31.45
CA PRO A 52 -41.27 -0.77 -32.81
C PRO A 52 -42.06 0.53 -33.09
N ALA A 53 -42.22 0.73 -34.39
CA ALA A 53 -42.77 1.85 -35.15
C ALA A 53 -44.21 2.31 -34.83
N ARG A 54 -44.48 3.58 -35.20
CA ARG A 54 -45.78 4.00 -35.75
C ARG A 54 -45.57 4.68 -37.10
N ALA A 55 -46.41 4.27 -38.05
CA ALA A 55 -46.43 4.61 -39.46
C ALA A 55 -46.85 6.07 -39.75
N GLY A 56 -46.45 6.59 -40.92
CA GLY A 56 -47.10 7.77 -41.51
C GLY A 56 -46.33 8.51 -42.61
N CYS A 57 -46.36 7.97 -43.83
CA CYS A 57 -46.46 8.67 -45.13
C CYS A 57 -45.32 9.55 -45.70
N ASN A 58 -44.74 9.01 -46.79
CA ASN A 58 -44.66 9.55 -48.17
C ASN A 58 -43.51 10.50 -48.59
N SER A 59 -42.64 9.92 -49.43
CA SER A 59 -42.32 10.33 -50.83
C SER A 59 -40.86 10.64 -51.19
N SER A 60 -40.41 9.86 -52.20
CA SER A 60 -39.43 10.15 -53.26
C SER A 60 -37.93 9.82 -53.04
N SER A 61 -37.49 8.75 -53.72
CA SER A 61 -36.11 8.41 -54.16
C SER A 61 -35.85 9.04 -55.56
N PRO A 62 -34.64 9.03 -56.22
CA PRO A 62 -33.58 7.99 -56.12
C PRO A 62 -32.08 8.38 -56.24
N VAL A 63 -31.25 7.49 -55.66
CA VAL A 63 -30.00 6.87 -56.18
C VAL A 63 -28.79 7.76 -56.56
N THR A 64 -27.65 7.52 -55.90
CA THR A 64 -26.46 6.89 -56.55
C THR A 64 -25.45 6.36 -55.52
N ASP A 65 -25.01 5.12 -55.78
CA ASP A 65 -24.00 4.36 -55.06
C ASP A 65 -22.61 5.02 -55.06
N ALA A 66 -21.90 4.91 -53.94
CA ALA A 66 -20.49 4.50 -53.96
C ALA A 66 -20.07 3.91 -52.58
N PRO A 67 -19.13 2.94 -52.58
CA PRO A 67 -18.90 2.01 -51.48
C PRO A 67 -17.67 2.39 -50.62
N GLY A 68 -17.62 1.86 -49.41
CA GLY A 68 -16.35 1.51 -48.77
C GLY A 68 -15.81 2.46 -47.69
N GLU A 69 -15.62 1.86 -46.51
CA GLU A 69 -14.43 2.05 -45.67
C GLU A 69 -14.30 3.32 -44.81
N ALA A 70 -14.71 3.21 -43.52
CA ALA A 70 -13.87 3.55 -42.36
C ALA A 70 -14.62 3.41 -41.01
N ALA A 71 -15.34 2.31 -40.75
CA ALA A 71 -16.01 2.07 -39.45
C ALA A 71 -15.16 1.27 -38.45
N ARG A 72 -13.82 1.36 -38.49
CA ARG A 72 -12.92 0.53 -37.65
C ARG A 72 -11.89 1.20 -36.70
N PRO A 73 -11.94 2.50 -36.34
CA PRO A 73 -11.15 2.98 -35.20
C PRO A 73 -11.94 3.09 -33.88
N ARG A 74 -13.29 3.10 -33.90
CA ARG A 74 -14.10 3.33 -32.68
C ARG A 74 -14.13 2.16 -31.70
N LYS A 75 -14.18 0.92 -32.19
CA LYS A 75 -14.32 -0.28 -31.34
C LYS A 75 -13.04 -0.59 -30.56
N THR A 76 -11.87 -0.36 -31.15
CA THR A 76 -10.56 -0.51 -30.51
C THR A 76 -10.29 0.59 -29.49
N ALA A 77 -10.62 1.85 -29.83
CA ALA A 77 -10.51 2.97 -28.90
C ALA A 77 -11.46 2.85 -27.69
N ALA A 78 -12.69 2.36 -27.90
CA ALA A 78 -13.64 2.11 -26.83
C ALA A 78 -13.15 1.00 -25.88
N LYS A 79 -12.60 -0.09 -26.43
CA LYS A 79 -11.99 -1.17 -25.65
C LYS A 79 -10.78 -0.68 -24.84
N ALA A 80 -9.86 0.04 -25.47
CA ALA A 80 -8.71 0.63 -24.77
C ALA A 80 -9.14 1.63 -23.67
N GLY A 81 -10.21 2.39 -23.92
CA GLY A 81 -10.81 3.26 -22.92
C GLY A 81 -11.45 2.50 -21.76
N ALA A 82 -12.05 1.33 -21.99
CA ALA A 82 -12.61 0.47 -20.95
C ALA A 82 -11.50 -0.20 -20.13
N ASP A 83 -10.45 -0.69 -20.79
CA ASP A 83 -9.27 -1.27 -20.14
C ASP A 83 -8.63 -0.23 -19.19
N LEU A 84 -8.43 1.02 -19.65
CA LEU A 84 -7.88 2.09 -18.80
C LEU A 84 -8.79 2.46 -17.61
N ARG A 85 -10.12 2.39 -17.76
CA ARG A 85 -11.04 2.63 -16.63
C ARG A 85 -10.89 1.56 -15.55
N GLY A 86 -10.76 0.30 -15.94
CA GLY A 86 -10.48 -0.81 -15.03
C GLY A 86 -9.15 -0.62 -14.29
N GLU A 87 -8.08 -0.32 -15.02
CA GLU A 87 -6.75 -0.08 -14.44
C GLU A 87 -6.74 1.11 -13.47
N VAL A 88 -7.44 2.20 -13.79
CA VAL A 88 -7.61 3.34 -12.89
C VAL A 88 -8.31 2.93 -11.60
N LEU A 89 -9.40 2.15 -11.68
CA LEU A 89 -10.12 1.68 -10.51
C LEU A 89 -9.23 0.78 -9.62
N LEU A 90 -8.53 -0.18 -10.23
CA LEU A 90 -7.60 -1.08 -9.53
C LEU A 90 -6.48 -0.31 -8.83
N THR A 91 -5.87 0.66 -9.53
CA THR A 91 -4.82 1.51 -8.96
C THR A 91 -5.32 2.34 -7.79
N LEU A 92 -6.51 2.92 -7.90
CA LEU A 92 -7.13 3.67 -6.80
C LEU A 92 -7.55 2.76 -5.63
N ALA A 93 -7.96 1.53 -5.90
CA ALA A 93 -8.27 0.54 -4.88
C ALA A 93 -7.02 0.06 -4.12
N GLN A 94 -5.87 0.03 -4.80
CA GLN A 94 -4.57 -0.33 -4.22
C GLN A 94 -3.93 0.82 -3.42
N LEU A 95 -3.86 2.01 -4.01
CA LEU A 95 -3.16 3.18 -3.45
C LEU A 95 -4.07 4.13 -2.66
N ARG A 96 -5.38 3.88 -2.68
CA ARG A 96 -6.46 4.59 -1.96
C ARG A 96 -6.74 6.01 -2.44
N LEU A 97 -5.72 6.77 -2.83
CA LEU A 97 -5.83 8.16 -3.25
C LEU A 97 -4.77 8.47 -4.32
N ALA A 98 -5.13 9.17 -5.39
CA ALA A 98 -4.15 9.70 -6.34
C ALA A 98 -4.64 10.97 -7.04
N THR A 99 -3.70 11.71 -7.62
CA THR A 99 -3.99 12.77 -8.60
C THR A 99 -3.99 12.21 -10.03
N PRO A 100 -4.63 12.88 -11.02
CA PRO A 100 -4.55 12.46 -12.42
C PRO A 100 -3.10 12.43 -12.95
N ARG A 101 -2.23 13.31 -12.44
CA ARG A 101 -0.80 13.32 -12.80
C ARG A 101 -0.10 12.06 -12.30
N GLN A 102 -0.34 11.67 -11.05
CA GLN A 102 0.23 10.45 -10.48
C GLN A 102 -0.26 9.19 -11.22
N LEU A 103 -1.58 9.09 -11.47
CA LEU A 103 -2.16 7.99 -12.25
C LEU A 103 -1.59 7.92 -13.67
N LYS A 104 -1.36 9.06 -14.33
CA LYS A 104 -0.73 9.10 -15.65
C LYS A 104 0.68 8.52 -15.62
N VAL A 105 1.48 8.86 -14.61
CA VAL A 105 2.85 8.35 -14.50
C VAL A 105 2.86 6.84 -14.29
N LEU A 106 1.90 6.30 -13.54
CA LEU A 106 1.80 4.87 -13.24
C LEU A 106 1.23 4.05 -14.41
N LEU A 107 0.22 4.57 -15.10
CA LEU A 107 -0.56 3.80 -16.08
C LEU A 107 -0.18 4.11 -17.53
N LEU A 108 0.25 5.34 -17.81
CA LEU A 108 0.54 5.82 -19.16
C LEU A 108 1.89 6.55 -19.20
N PRO A 109 3.01 5.90 -18.82
CA PRO A 109 4.31 6.56 -18.62
C PRO A 109 4.83 7.27 -19.88
N HIS A 110 4.50 6.76 -21.07
CA HIS A 110 4.94 7.32 -22.36
C HIS A 110 4.07 8.47 -22.89
N GLN A 111 2.91 8.70 -22.29
CA GLN A 111 2.02 9.81 -22.70
C GLN A 111 2.51 11.11 -22.07
N GLN A 112 2.41 12.23 -22.79
CA GLN A 112 2.84 13.54 -22.27
C GLN A 112 1.83 14.11 -21.27
N ASP A 113 0.54 14.05 -21.62
CA ASP A 113 -0.53 14.76 -20.91
C ASP A 113 -1.43 13.85 -20.07
N THR A 114 -2.24 14.47 -19.21
CA THR A 114 -3.16 13.77 -18.30
C THR A 114 -4.55 13.52 -18.88
N ASP A 115 -4.80 13.87 -20.14
CA ASP A 115 -6.15 13.93 -20.73
C ASP A 115 -6.85 12.58 -20.79
N HIS A 116 -6.12 11.53 -21.17
CA HIS A 116 -6.66 10.16 -21.21
C HIS A 116 -7.11 9.69 -19.82
N VAL A 117 -6.27 9.90 -18.81
CA VAL A 117 -6.61 9.57 -17.41
C VAL A 117 -7.78 10.41 -16.90
N ARG A 118 -7.78 11.72 -17.17
CA ARG A 118 -8.88 12.60 -16.75
C ARG A 118 -10.19 12.20 -17.43
N ARG A 119 -10.16 11.78 -18.70
CA ARG A 119 -11.32 11.25 -19.42
C ARG A 119 -11.79 9.93 -18.80
N ALA A 120 -10.88 8.99 -18.55
CA ALA A 120 -11.21 7.72 -17.90
C ALA A 120 -11.86 7.93 -16.52
N LEU A 121 -11.32 8.83 -15.70
CA LEU A 121 -11.87 9.17 -14.38
C LEU A 121 -13.25 9.83 -14.45
N ARG A 122 -13.48 10.74 -15.43
CA ARG A 122 -14.80 11.36 -15.65
C ARG A 122 -15.80 10.31 -16.09
N ASN A 123 -15.48 9.52 -17.11
CA ASN A 123 -16.35 8.46 -17.60
C ASN A 123 -16.67 7.44 -16.50
N LEU A 124 -15.70 7.06 -15.67
CA LEU A 124 -15.93 6.16 -14.53
C LEU A 124 -16.87 6.77 -13.49
N LEU A 125 -16.75 8.09 -13.24
CA LEU A 125 -17.66 8.81 -12.34
C LEU A 125 -19.06 8.95 -12.93
N ASP A 126 -19.19 9.17 -14.25
CA ASP A 126 -20.46 9.37 -14.94
C ASP A 126 -21.22 8.03 -15.11
N GLU A 127 -20.52 6.97 -15.52
CA GLU A 127 -21.06 5.63 -15.75
C GLU A 127 -21.28 4.86 -14.43
N SER A 128 -20.46 5.11 -13.41
CA SER A 128 -20.45 4.33 -12.17
C SER A 128 -20.06 5.18 -10.95
N PRO A 129 -20.88 6.20 -10.59
CA PRO A 129 -20.56 7.17 -9.53
C PRO A 129 -20.37 6.53 -8.15
N ALA A 130 -20.90 5.32 -7.95
CA ALA A 130 -20.73 4.58 -6.72
C ALA A 130 -19.28 4.10 -6.52
N LEU A 131 -18.47 3.91 -7.57
CA LEU A 131 -17.16 3.24 -7.50
C LEU A 131 -16.00 4.18 -7.13
N VAL A 132 -16.05 5.43 -7.60
CA VAL A 132 -14.99 6.41 -7.37
C VAL A 132 -15.55 7.73 -6.86
N GLY A 133 -14.73 8.45 -6.10
CA GLY A 133 -15.05 9.80 -5.65
C GLY A 133 -13.96 10.79 -5.99
N ARG A 134 -14.34 12.07 -6.00
CA ARG A 134 -13.46 13.20 -6.28
C ARG A 134 -13.61 14.28 -5.22
N THR A 135 -12.50 14.89 -4.84
CA THR A 135 -12.46 16.11 -4.02
C THR A 135 -11.48 17.12 -4.61
N HIS A 136 -11.66 18.40 -4.29
CA HIS A 136 -10.86 19.50 -4.81
C HIS A 136 -10.20 20.29 -3.68
N ARG A 137 -8.91 20.59 -3.81
CA ARG A 137 -8.18 21.53 -2.95
C ARG A 137 -7.04 22.17 -3.73
N ALA A 138 -6.79 23.46 -3.49
CA ALA A 138 -5.66 24.19 -4.11
C ALA A 138 -5.55 23.97 -5.64
N GLN A 139 -6.69 24.04 -6.35
CA GLN A 139 -6.81 23.81 -7.80
C GLN A 139 -6.42 22.40 -8.29
N GLN A 140 -6.26 21.43 -7.38
CA GLN A 140 -5.98 20.04 -7.71
C GLN A 140 -7.19 19.15 -7.40
N SER A 141 -7.45 18.20 -8.28
CA SER A 141 -8.44 17.14 -8.06
C SER A 141 -7.77 15.90 -7.49
N TYR A 142 -8.32 15.38 -6.40
CA TYR A 142 -7.89 14.11 -5.81
C TYR A 142 -8.99 13.08 -5.99
N TRP A 143 -8.59 11.91 -6.44
CA TRP A 143 -9.48 10.81 -6.76
C TRP A 143 -9.23 9.66 -5.81
N TYR A 144 -10.29 9.00 -5.38
CA TYR A 144 -10.21 7.89 -4.43
C TYR A 144 -11.23 6.82 -4.77
N CYS A 145 -10.91 5.59 -4.38
CA CYS A 145 -11.83 4.47 -4.47
C CYS A 145 -12.83 4.52 -3.28
N THR A 146 -14.11 4.29 -3.56
CA THR A 146 -15.17 4.16 -2.54
C THR A 146 -15.21 2.72 -1.99
N PRO A 147 -16.05 2.40 -0.99
CA PRO A 147 -16.24 1.01 -0.57
C PRO A 147 -16.76 0.11 -1.68
N ALA A 148 -17.70 0.62 -2.50
CA ALA A 148 -18.26 -0.14 -3.62
C ALA A 148 -17.23 -0.37 -4.72
N GLY A 149 -16.43 0.65 -5.06
CA GLY A 149 -15.33 0.51 -6.01
C GLY A 149 -14.27 -0.49 -5.54
N LEU A 150 -14.03 -0.55 -4.23
CA LEU A 150 -13.09 -1.50 -3.67
C LEU A 150 -13.62 -2.94 -3.75
N ALA A 151 -14.91 -3.13 -3.46
CA ALA A 151 -15.55 -4.44 -3.62
C ALA A 151 -15.55 -4.89 -5.09
N GLU A 152 -15.83 -3.99 -6.02
CA GLU A 152 -15.74 -4.24 -7.47
C GLU A 152 -14.33 -4.63 -7.89
N ALA A 153 -13.34 -3.85 -7.47
CA ALA A 153 -11.94 -4.12 -7.75
C ALA A 153 -11.48 -5.45 -7.14
N ALA A 154 -11.96 -5.82 -5.95
CA ALA A 154 -11.68 -7.11 -5.34
C ALA A 154 -12.36 -8.27 -6.08
N ALA A 155 -13.58 -8.07 -6.58
CA ALA A 155 -14.33 -9.07 -7.35
C ALA A 155 -13.66 -9.42 -8.70
N SER A 156 -12.81 -8.55 -9.23
CA SER A 156 -11.99 -8.84 -10.42
C SER A 156 -10.99 -9.99 -10.22
N GLY A 157 -10.61 -10.27 -8.96
CA GLY A 157 -9.56 -11.22 -8.62
C GLY A 157 -8.13 -10.69 -8.83
N GLU A 158 -7.97 -9.45 -9.31
CA GLU A 158 -6.65 -8.84 -9.56
C GLU A 158 -6.03 -8.22 -8.30
N LEU A 159 -6.81 -8.06 -7.23
CA LEU A 159 -6.34 -7.58 -5.93
C LEU A 159 -6.22 -8.73 -4.93
N VAL A 160 -5.11 -8.77 -4.20
CA VAL A 160 -4.97 -9.69 -3.06
C VAL A 160 -6.08 -9.43 -2.05
N PRO A 161 -6.92 -10.43 -1.70
CA PRO A 161 -7.99 -10.28 -0.73
C PRO A 161 -7.43 -9.79 0.60
N THR A 162 -7.79 -8.57 0.99
CA THR A 162 -7.35 -7.97 2.24
C THR A 162 -8.57 -7.50 3.01
N ALA A 163 -8.88 -8.20 4.09
CA ALA A 163 -9.97 -7.84 4.99
C ALA A 163 -9.72 -6.44 5.57
N GLY A 164 -10.74 -5.58 5.56
CA GLY A 164 -10.71 -4.30 6.29
C GLY A 164 -9.98 -3.14 5.61
N ARG A 165 -9.69 -3.18 4.30
CA ARG A 165 -9.13 -2.02 3.57
C ARG A 165 -9.96 -0.77 3.83
N THR A 166 -9.36 0.24 4.45
CA THR A 166 -10.03 1.52 4.68
C THR A 166 -10.04 2.33 3.38
N THR A 167 -11.19 2.86 3.02
CA THR A 167 -11.35 3.58 1.75
C THR A 167 -10.63 4.92 1.75
N GLY A 168 -10.27 5.41 0.56
CA GLY A 168 -9.57 6.67 0.40
C GLY A 168 -10.41 7.91 0.74
N LYS A 169 -11.74 7.78 0.89
CA LYS A 169 -12.65 8.91 1.15
C LYS A 169 -12.24 9.72 2.38
N ARG A 170 -11.95 9.06 3.50
CA ARG A 170 -11.51 9.73 4.75
C ARG A 170 -10.17 10.45 4.57
N ILE A 171 -9.25 9.82 3.84
CA ILE A 171 -7.92 10.40 3.55
C ILE A 171 -8.09 11.62 2.66
N ALA A 172 -8.81 11.48 1.55
CA ALA A 172 -9.05 12.54 0.57
C ALA A 172 -9.72 13.77 1.20
N ALA A 173 -10.71 13.57 2.06
CA ALA A 173 -11.43 14.65 2.75
C ALA A 173 -10.66 15.26 3.92
N SER A 174 -9.54 14.65 4.35
CA SER A 174 -8.84 15.08 5.56
C SER A 174 -8.23 16.49 5.42
N LYS A 175 -8.38 17.27 6.48
CA LYS A 175 -7.71 18.57 6.68
C LYS A 175 -6.41 18.43 7.50
N THR A 176 -6.16 17.27 8.11
CA THR A 176 -5.10 17.04 9.10
C THR A 176 -3.77 16.55 8.52
N GLY A 177 -3.50 16.79 7.24
CA GLY A 177 -2.27 16.35 6.58
C GLY A 177 -2.26 14.88 6.15
N LEU A 178 -3.34 14.12 6.40
CA LEU A 178 -3.44 12.71 6.02
C LEU A 178 -3.53 12.53 4.50
N ARG A 179 -4.24 13.44 3.79
CA ARG A 179 -4.27 13.47 2.32
C ARG A 179 -2.85 13.62 1.78
N GLU A 180 -2.17 14.63 2.29
CA GLU A 180 -0.82 15.00 1.93
C GLU A 180 0.18 13.87 2.22
N HIS A 181 0.01 13.13 3.31
CA HIS A 181 0.78 11.93 3.61
C HIS A 181 0.50 10.81 2.58
N GLY A 182 -0.76 10.52 2.26
CA GLY A 182 -1.12 9.52 1.23
C GLY A 182 -0.57 9.86 -0.16
N LEU A 183 -0.56 11.14 -0.54
CA LEU A 183 0.05 11.57 -1.81
C LEU A 183 1.57 11.37 -1.84
N ALA A 184 2.26 11.62 -0.71
CA ALA A 184 3.69 11.36 -0.59
C ALA A 184 4.04 9.87 -0.64
N LEU A 185 3.12 9.00 -0.17
CA LEU A 185 3.24 7.56 -0.39
C LEU A 185 3.14 7.22 -1.88
N VAL A 186 2.18 7.80 -2.61
CA VAL A 186 2.07 7.56 -4.06
C VAL A 186 3.28 8.09 -4.83
N ASP A 187 3.86 9.22 -4.44
CA ASP A 187 5.10 9.72 -5.05
C ASP A 187 6.28 8.76 -4.79
N THR A 188 6.32 8.14 -3.61
CA THR A 188 7.28 7.05 -3.30
C THR A 188 7.05 5.84 -4.20
N VAL A 189 5.81 5.40 -4.38
CA VAL A 189 5.45 4.29 -5.29
C VAL A 189 5.89 4.59 -6.72
N ILE A 190 5.63 5.81 -7.21
CA ILE A 190 6.04 6.26 -8.54
C ILE A 190 7.56 6.19 -8.69
N ALA A 191 8.33 6.66 -7.71
CA ALA A 191 9.79 6.64 -7.79
C ALA A 191 10.36 5.21 -7.88
N PHE A 192 9.75 4.25 -7.18
CA PHE A 192 10.12 2.83 -7.30
C PHE A 192 9.70 2.23 -8.64
N HIS A 193 8.50 2.59 -9.12
CA HIS A 193 7.98 2.12 -10.39
C HIS A 193 8.82 2.60 -11.58
N GLN A 194 9.18 3.89 -11.61
CA GLN A 194 10.03 4.46 -12.66
C GLN A 194 11.46 3.93 -12.63
N ALA A 195 11.96 3.56 -11.44
CA ALA A 195 13.26 2.92 -11.29
C ALA A 195 13.23 1.39 -11.52
N GLU A 196 12.07 0.84 -11.93
CA GLU A 196 11.85 -0.60 -12.14
C GLU A 196 12.18 -1.45 -10.89
N MET A 197 12.08 -0.86 -9.70
CA MET A 197 12.38 -1.53 -8.44
C MET A 197 11.18 -2.28 -7.86
N ALA A 198 9.97 -1.85 -8.18
CA ALA A 198 8.73 -2.54 -7.85
C ALA A 198 7.63 -2.10 -8.82
N HIS A 199 6.76 -3.00 -9.25
CA HIS A 199 5.57 -2.59 -10.00
C HIS A 199 4.58 -1.90 -9.05
N HIS A 200 3.78 -0.94 -9.52
CA HIS A 200 2.86 -0.21 -8.63
C HIS A 200 1.76 -1.09 -8.03
N ALA A 201 1.42 -2.21 -8.70
CA ALA A 201 0.48 -3.22 -8.19
C ALA A 201 1.07 -4.12 -7.10
N ASP A 202 2.41 -4.11 -6.92
CA ASP A 202 3.13 -4.96 -5.96
C ASP A 202 3.23 -4.33 -4.56
N TRP A 203 2.50 -3.23 -4.34
CA TRP A 203 2.49 -2.49 -3.07
C TRP A 203 1.24 -2.81 -2.29
N GLN A 204 1.35 -3.03 -0.98
CA GLN A 204 0.22 -3.18 -0.06
C GLN A 204 0.25 -2.05 0.98
N VAL A 205 -0.84 -1.29 1.10
CA VAL A 205 -0.91 -0.10 1.96
C VAL A 205 -1.54 -0.44 3.32
N GLU A 206 -0.93 0.03 4.41
CA GLU A 206 -1.43 -0.11 5.79
C GLU A 206 -1.77 -1.56 6.21
N VAL A 207 -0.92 -2.52 5.85
CA VAL A 207 -1.09 -3.93 6.26
C VAL A 207 -0.74 -4.11 7.73
N ALA A 208 -1.65 -4.69 8.50
CA ALA A 208 -1.43 -4.98 9.91
C ALA A 208 -0.59 -6.26 10.10
N HIS A 209 0.42 -6.15 10.95
CA HIS A 209 1.30 -7.23 11.36
C HIS A 209 1.13 -7.43 12.87
N PRO A 210 0.48 -8.51 13.31
CA PRO A 210 0.27 -8.74 14.73
C PRO A 210 1.60 -8.97 15.44
N THR A 211 1.74 -8.35 16.62
CA THR A 211 2.84 -8.61 17.54
C THR A 211 2.29 -8.73 18.96
N PRO A 212 3.01 -9.37 19.91
CA PRO A 212 2.61 -9.40 21.32
C PRO A 212 2.42 -8.01 21.94
N ALA A 213 3.11 -6.99 21.43
CA ALA A 213 3.02 -5.60 21.88
C ALA A 213 1.95 -4.77 21.12
N GLY A 214 1.07 -5.44 20.35
CA GLY A 214 0.06 -4.83 19.49
C GLY A 214 0.48 -4.77 18.02
N ASN A 215 -0.42 -4.34 17.14
CA ASN A 215 -0.16 -4.38 15.70
C ASN A 215 0.93 -3.37 15.28
N LEU A 216 1.87 -3.85 14.48
CA LEU A 216 2.73 -3.03 13.63
C LEU A 216 1.99 -2.78 12.31
N VAL A 217 1.85 -1.51 11.91
CA VAL A 217 1.22 -1.13 10.65
C VAL A 217 2.20 -0.22 9.89
N PRO A 218 2.95 -0.76 8.93
CA PRO A 218 3.72 0.02 7.96
C PRO A 218 2.78 0.91 7.13
N ASP A 219 3.24 2.07 6.69
CA ASP A 219 2.46 2.86 5.74
C ASP A 219 2.29 2.08 4.41
N ALA A 220 3.32 1.34 3.98
CA ALA A 220 3.19 0.32 2.94
C ALA A 220 4.22 -0.83 3.04
N VAL A 221 3.95 -1.90 2.30
CA VAL A 221 4.86 -3.01 2.02
C VAL A 221 5.01 -3.13 0.51
N ALA A 222 6.24 -3.13 -0.01
CA ALA A 222 6.53 -3.31 -1.42
C ALA A 222 7.16 -4.69 -1.66
N LEU A 223 6.68 -5.42 -2.67
CA LEU A 223 7.42 -6.53 -3.26
C LEU A 223 8.36 -5.96 -4.34
N LEU A 224 9.66 -6.11 -4.10
CA LEU A 224 10.70 -5.62 -4.99
C LEU A 224 10.90 -6.58 -6.16
N ALA A 225 11.40 -6.07 -7.30
CA ALA A 225 11.63 -6.83 -8.52
C ALA A 225 12.61 -8.02 -8.34
N ASN A 226 13.48 -7.97 -7.32
CA ASN A 226 14.36 -9.08 -6.93
C ASN A 226 13.66 -10.16 -6.07
N GLY A 227 12.34 -10.04 -5.88
CA GLY A 227 11.49 -10.94 -5.11
C GLY A 227 11.54 -10.74 -3.59
N SER A 228 12.35 -9.83 -3.06
CA SER A 228 12.37 -9.48 -1.64
C SER A 228 11.31 -8.43 -1.29
N SER A 229 10.97 -8.28 -0.01
CA SER A 229 10.00 -7.28 0.45
C SER A 229 10.69 -6.13 1.19
N ALA A 230 10.06 -4.96 1.15
CA ALA A 230 10.46 -3.79 1.92
C ALA A 230 9.26 -3.16 2.64
N PHE A 231 9.41 -2.87 3.92
CA PHE A 231 8.51 -2.03 4.69
C PHE A 231 8.85 -0.56 4.43
N VAL A 232 7.84 0.25 4.15
CA VAL A 232 8.01 1.66 3.80
C VAL A 232 7.20 2.54 4.75
N GLU A 233 7.86 3.56 5.28
CA GLU A 233 7.31 4.54 6.21
C GLU A 233 7.52 5.95 5.67
N ILE A 234 6.45 6.75 5.64
CA ILE A 234 6.48 8.14 5.18
C ILE A 234 6.44 9.07 6.38
N ASP A 235 7.59 9.65 6.72
CA ASP A 235 7.64 10.70 7.74
C ASP A 235 7.21 12.04 7.15
N ARG A 236 5.97 12.42 7.45
CA ARG A 236 5.45 13.78 7.19
C ARG A 236 4.89 14.42 8.45
N THR A 237 4.16 13.65 9.25
CA THR A 237 3.38 14.15 10.39
C THR A 237 3.91 13.69 11.74
N MET A 238 4.77 12.67 11.78
CA MET A 238 5.19 12.00 13.02
C MET A 238 6.15 12.85 13.86
N SER A 239 6.09 12.68 15.18
CA SER A 239 7.14 13.17 16.08
C SER A 239 8.34 12.22 16.04
N TYR A 240 9.52 12.69 16.40
CA TYR A 240 10.70 11.80 16.50
C TYR A 240 10.47 10.65 17.49
N ALA A 241 9.80 10.91 18.63
CA ALA A 241 9.46 9.85 19.57
C ALA A 241 8.60 8.75 18.92
N ARG A 242 7.64 9.13 18.07
CA ARG A 242 6.82 8.18 17.32
C ARG A 242 7.60 7.42 16.24
N LEU A 243 8.56 8.06 15.58
CA LEU A 243 9.45 7.39 14.62
C LEU A 243 10.33 6.34 15.32
N ILE A 244 10.90 6.69 16.47
CA ILE A 244 11.67 5.78 17.33
C ILE A 244 10.80 4.62 17.83
N ALA A 245 9.58 4.90 18.32
CA ALA A 245 8.64 3.85 18.73
C ALA A 245 8.24 2.93 17.56
N LYS A 246 8.20 3.42 16.31
CA LYS A 246 8.01 2.55 15.14
C LYS A 246 9.19 1.58 14.97
N LEU A 247 10.44 2.03 15.13
CA LEU A 247 11.61 1.15 15.09
C LEU A 247 11.53 0.04 16.14
N GLU A 248 11.14 0.37 17.36
CA GLU A 248 10.95 -0.60 18.45
C GLU A 248 9.88 -1.65 18.09
N ARG A 249 8.78 -1.23 17.43
CA ARG A 249 7.76 -2.17 16.95
C ARG A 249 8.26 -3.07 15.82
N TYR A 250 9.08 -2.56 14.90
CA TYR A 250 9.70 -3.39 13.88
C TYR A 250 10.66 -4.40 14.49
N GLU A 251 11.44 -3.99 15.49
CA GLU A 251 12.33 -4.89 16.21
C GLU A 251 11.56 -5.98 16.97
N ALA A 252 10.48 -5.61 17.66
CA ALA A 252 9.57 -6.56 18.30
C ALA A 252 8.90 -7.50 17.30
N TYR A 253 8.55 -7.02 16.11
CA TYR A 253 7.99 -7.86 15.06
C TYR A 253 9.03 -8.83 14.47
N ARG A 254 10.26 -8.37 14.25
CA ARG A 254 11.39 -9.17 13.78
C ARG A 254 11.73 -10.31 14.74
N SER A 255 11.65 -10.06 16.05
CA SER A 255 11.93 -11.03 17.11
C SER A 255 10.69 -11.76 17.64
N ALA A 256 9.51 -11.50 17.06
CA ALA A 256 8.27 -12.13 17.51
C ALA A 256 8.37 -13.66 17.42
N PRO A 257 7.93 -14.39 18.46
CA PRO A 257 7.97 -15.85 18.45
C PRO A 257 7.10 -16.42 17.33
N ALA A 258 7.41 -17.66 16.92
CA ALA A 258 6.58 -18.41 15.99
C ALA A 258 5.14 -18.52 16.50
N THR A 259 4.18 -18.23 15.63
CA THR A 259 2.75 -18.28 15.96
C THR A 259 2.15 -19.60 15.46
N GLY A 260 1.69 -20.45 16.37
CA GLY A 260 0.95 -21.68 16.06
C GLY A 260 1.48 -22.93 16.77
N ARG A 261 0.61 -23.91 17.02
CA ARG A 261 1.05 -25.29 17.32
C ARG A 261 1.61 -25.85 16.01
N GLY A 262 2.93 -25.86 15.88
CA GLY A 262 3.59 -26.31 14.66
C GLY A 262 3.11 -27.71 14.25
N ASN A 263 2.89 -27.91 12.94
CA ASN A 263 2.96 -29.26 12.39
C ASN A 263 4.35 -29.80 12.71
N ALA A 264 4.44 -30.94 13.41
CA ALA A 264 5.72 -31.55 13.81
C ALA A 264 6.68 -31.78 12.62
N ALA A 265 6.18 -31.74 11.39
CA ALA A 265 6.93 -31.87 10.15
C ALA A 265 7.64 -30.58 9.66
N ARG A 266 7.42 -29.40 10.27
CA ARG A 266 8.04 -28.14 9.81
C ARG A 266 8.67 -27.38 10.98
N ALA A 267 9.89 -26.87 10.77
CA ALA A 267 10.54 -25.97 11.71
C ALA A 267 9.64 -24.75 12.00
N PRO A 268 9.49 -24.33 13.28
CA PRO A 268 8.71 -23.15 13.64
C PRO A 268 9.22 -21.91 12.91
N ARG A 269 8.29 -21.12 12.36
CA ARG A 269 8.60 -19.85 11.68
C ARG A 269 7.86 -18.71 12.38
N SER A 270 8.53 -17.57 12.54
CA SER A 270 7.88 -16.32 12.94
C SER A 270 6.91 -15.86 11.85
N HIS A 271 5.91 -15.04 12.24
CA HIS A 271 4.92 -14.52 11.29
C HIS A 271 5.58 -13.85 10.08
N TRP A 272 6.64 -13.06 10.26
CA TRP A 272 7.31 -12.42 9.12
C TRP A 272 8.01 -13.42 8.19
N GLN A 273 8.53 -14.53 8.72
CA GLN A 273 9.17 -15.57 7.89
C GLN A 273 8.12 -16.33 7.08
N GLU A 274 6.94 -16.56 7.64
CA GLU A 274 5.83 -17.17 6.91
C GLU A 274 5.36 -16.26 5.77
N THR A 275 5.28 -14.96 6.02
CA THR A 275 4.76 -13.99 5.04
C THR A 275 5.80 -13.59 3.98
N TYR A 276 7.07 -13.39 4.34
CA TYR A 276 8.05 -12.70 3.49
C TYR A 276 9.31 -13.51 3.13
N ALA A 277 9.66 -14.54 3.92
CA ALA A 277 10.83 -15.36 3.60
C ALA A 277 10.56 -16.36 2.45
N GLY A 278 9.28 -16.61 2.13
CA GLY A 278 8.91 -17.55 1.07
C GLY A 278 9.43 -18.97 1.34
N PRO A 279 9.81 -19.73 0.30
CA PRO A 279 10.34 -21.08 0.49
C PRO A 279 11.74 -21.10 1.11
N HIS A 280 12.51 -20.00 0.98
CA HIS A 280 13.91 -19.92 1.41
C HIS A 280 14.03 -19.47 2.87
N LEU A 281 14.55 -20.36 3.72
CA LEU A 281 14.75 -20.08 5.14
C LEU A 281 15.85 -19.04 5.41
N ASP A 282 16.77 -18.86 4.47
CA ASP A 282 17.91 -17.95 4.62
C ASP A 282 17.60 -16.49 4.29
N ARG A 283 16.34 -16.18 3.93
CA ARG A 283 15.95 -14.80 3.65
C ARG A 283 16.04 -13.96 4.91
N ARG A 284 16.74 -12.82 4.77
CA ARG A 284 16.82 -11.79 5.80
C ARG A 284 15.47 -11.12 6.00
N PHE A 285 15.30 -10.52 7.18
CA PHE A 285 14.15 -9.68 7.48
C PHE A 285 13.98 -8.58 6.40
N PRO A 286 12.75 -8.26 5.96
CA PRO A 286 12.49 -7.22 4.98
C PRO A 286 13.18 -5.88 5.34
N LEU A 287 13.63 -5.14 4.32
CA LEU A 287 14.24 -3.83 4.55
C LEU A 287 13.21 -2.88 5.15
N VAL A 288 13.62 -2.02 6.09
CA VAL A 288 12.77 -0.96 6.65
C VAL A 288 13.25 0.38 6.10
N LEU A 289 12.39 1.02 5.33
CA LEU A 289 12.67 2.23 4.57
C LEU A 289 11.88 3.42 5.15
N PHE A 290 12.56 4.50 5.53
CA PHE A 290 11.92 5.76 5.94
C PHE A 290 12.13 6.84 4.89
N VAL A 291 11.02 7.40 4.39
CA VAL A 291 11.03 8.52 3.44
C VAL A 291 10.55 9.78 4.15
N PHE A 292 11.44 10.76 4.27
CA PHE A 292 11.14 12.06 4.87
C PHE A 292 10.52 12.99 3.82
N ALA A 293 9.25 13.35 4.01
CA ALA A 293 8.48 14.18 3.10
C ALA A 293 8.25 15.60 3.67
N PRO A 294 8.15 16.62 2.81
CA PRO A 294 7.97 18.00 3.27
C PRO A 294 6.62 18.19 3.98
N ALA A 295 6.64 18.87 5.12
CA ALA A 295 5.45 19.13 5.93
C ALA A 295 5.44 20.59 6.44
N PRO A 296 4.29 21.29 6.38
CA PRO A 296 4.17 22.62 6.96
C PRO A 296 4.53 22.60 8.45
N ARG A 297 5.23 23.64 8.92
CA ARG A 297 5.61 23.82 10.34
C ARG A 297 6.51 22.72 10.91
N ARG A 298 7.16 21.94 10.05
CA ARG A 298 8.23 21.00 10.43
C ARG A 298 9.55 21.49 9.85
N ALA A 299 10.65 21.05 10.44
CA ALA A 299 11.97 21.21 9.84
C ALA A 299 12.03 20.56 8.46
N ALA A 300 12.95 21.03 7.61
CA ALA A 300 13.17 20.47 6.28
C ALA A 300 13.45 18.95 6.36
N PRO A 301 13.04 18.17 5.34
CA PRO A 301 13.23 16.72 5.32
C PRO A 301 14.65 16.27 5.63
N GLU A 302 15.67 16.96 5.12
CA GLU A 302 17.09 16.65 5.32
C GLU A 302 17.49 16.83 6.80
N THR A 303 17.01 17.91 7.43
CA THR A 303 17.24 18.15 8.87
C THR A 303 16.55 17.10 9.71
N ARG A 304 15.34 16.67 9.31
CA ARG A 304 14.60 15.62 10.02
C ARG A 304 15.26 14.26 9.89
N GLU A 305 15.71 13.91 8.67
CA GLU A 305 16.46 12.70 8.40
C GLU A 305 17.72 12.65 9.27
N ALA A 306 18.53 13.71 9.29
CA ALA A 306 19.74 13.78 10.11
C ALA A 306 19.44 13.65 11.61
N ALA A 307 18.42 14.35 12.12
CA ALA A 307 18.04 14.26 13.53
C ALA A 307 17.49 12.88 13.92
N PHE A 308 16.80 12.20 13.00
CA PHE A 308 16.36 10.82 13.20
C PHE A 308 17.56 9.87 13.26
N HIS A 309 18.52 9.99 12.35
CA HIS A 309 19.77 9.23 12.36
C HIS A 309 20.48 9.33 13.72
N ASP A 310 20.67 10.55 14.21
CA ASP A 310 21.40 10.80 15.46
C ASP A 310 20.70 10.22 16.69
N ARG A 311 19.37 10.03 16.63
CA ARG A 311 18.59 9.38 17.69
C ARG A 311 18.60 7.86 17.54
N ALA A 312 18.39 7.37 16.32
CA ALA A 312 18.29 5.94 16.05
C ALA A 312 19.62 5.20 16.32
N ARG A 313 20.76 5.82 15.99
CA ARG A 313 22.10 5.27 16.25
C ARG A 313 22.38 4.95 17.71
N ARG A 314 21.80 5.73 18.63
CA ARG A 314 22.06 5.59 20.07
C ARG A 314 21.28 4.44 20.71
N ASN A 315 20.18 4.01 20.08
CA ASN A 315 19.12 3.29 20.77
C ASN A 315 18.70 1.96 20.12
N HIS A 316 19.12 1.64 18.88
CA HIS A 316 18.58 0.48 18.17
C HIS A 316 19.62 -0.37 17.45
N GLN A 317 19.36 -1.67 17.43
CA GLN A 317 20.18 -2.66 16.73
C GLN A 317 19.73 -2.90 15.28
N MET A 318 18.49 -2.53 14.94
CA MET A 318 17.95 -2.74 13.60
C MET A 318 18.59 -1.79 12.58
N THR A 319 18.95 -2.34 11.42
CA THR A 319 19.42 -1.56 10.27
C THR A 319 18.22 -1.03 9.47
N VAL A 320 18.16 0.28 9.27
CA VAL A 320 17.13 0.97 8.46
C VAL A 320 17.79 1.83 7.40
N ALA A 321 17.11 1.99 6.27
CA ALA A 321 17.51 2.90 5.21
C ALA A 321 16.57 4.12 5.20
N THR A 322 17.14 5.31 5.07
CA THR A 322 16.36 6.55 5.03
C THR A 322 16.65 7.35 3.77
N THR A 323 15.70 8.14 3.32
CA THR A 323 15.92 9.14 2.28
C THR A 323 14.94 10.29 2.41
N THR A 324 15.09 11.33 1.59
CA THR A 324 14.08 12.38 1.47
C THR A 324 13.26 12.15 0.20
N LEU A 325 11.98 12.53 0.23
CA LEU A 325 11.10 12.36 -0.93
C LEU A 325 11.66 13.09 -2.16
N HIS A 326 12.30 14.25 -1.96
CA HIS A 326 12.95 15.00 -3.04
C HIS A 326 14.05 14.18 -3.73
N ARG A 327 14.99 13.62 -2.97
CA ARG A 327 16.06 12.78 -3.54
C ARG A 327 15.49 11.55 -4.22
N LEU A 328 14.53 10.89 -3.57
CA LEU A 328 13.91 9.68 -4.12
C LEU A 328 13.22 9.92 -5.47
N THR A 329 12.48 11.03 -5.60
CA THR A 329 11.75 11.40 -6.82
C THR A 329 12.62 12.01 -7.92
N HIS A 330 13.71 12.69 -7.56
CA HIS A 330 14.62 13.30 -8.53
C HIS A 330 15.67 12.32 -9.04
N ASP A 331 16.31 11.59 -8.14
CA ASP A 331 17.45 10.73 -8.47
C ASP A 331 17.00 9.29 -8.78
N GLY A 332 15.87 8.85 -8.23
CA GLY A 332 15.33 7.49 -8.40
C GLY A 332 15.67 6.54 -7.24
N ALA A 333 14.84 5.51 -7.04
CA ALA A 333 14.96 4.56 -5.94
C ALA A 333 16.16 3.60 -6.06
N ASP A 334 16.70 3.44 -7.26
CA ASP A 334 17.81 2.54 -7.60
C ASP A 334 19.19 3.21 -7.50
N ARG A 335 19.22 4.51 -7.19
CA ARG A 335 20.44 5.30 -7.00
C ARG A 335 20.90 5.26 -5.53
N PRO A 336 22.13 5.72 -5.22
CA PRO A 336 22.62 5.83 -3.84
C PRO A 336 21.94 6.99 -3.09
N VAL A 337 20.61 6.91 -2.92
CA VAL A 337 19.78 7.89 -2.21
C VAL A 337 19.48 7.46 -0.78
N TRP A 338 19.75 6.21 -0.44
CA TRP A 338 19.42 5.61 0.85
C TRP A 338 20.58 5.72 1.82
N GLN A 339 20.40 6.46 2.91
CA GLN A 339 21.36 6.51 4.01
C GLN A 339 21.03 5.41 5.01
N VAL A 340 22.01 4.57 5.33
CA VAL A 340 21.80 3.47 6.29
C VAL A 340 22.10 3.91 7.72
N VAL A 341 21.25 3.46 8.65
CA VAL A 341 21.37 3.62 10.10
C VAL A 341 21.24 2.26 10.76
N GLY A 342 22.21 1.89 11.59
CA GLY A 342 22.19 0.65 12.35
C GLY A 342 23.46 0.50 13.19
N HIS A 343 23.54 -0.58 13.98
CA HIS A 343 24.65 -0.84 14.87
C HIS A 343 25.99 -0.88 14.12
N GLY A 344 26.91 0.04 14.45
CA GLY A 344 28.30 0.02 13.97
C GLY A 344 28.53 0.49 12.54
N GLU A 345 27.50 0.88 11.79
CA GLU A 345 27.69 1.37 10.42
C GLU A 345 27.97 2.88 10.35
N ALA A 346 29.09 3.23 9.70
CA ALA A 346 29.36 4.59 9.27
C ALA A 346 28.27 5.06 8.28
N ARG A 347 28.00 6.37 8.24
CA ARG A 347 27.01 6.96 7.30
C ARG A 347 27.44 6.60 5.87
N ARG A 348 26.71 5.67 5.24
CA ARG A 348 26.94 5.24 3.86
C ARG A 348 25.66 5.37 3.07
N ARG A 349 25.79 5.84 1.83
CA ARG A 349 24.70 5.84 0.87
C ARG A 349 24.73 4.52 0.11
N LEU A 350 23.61 3.82 0.07
CA LEU A 350 23.45 2.57 -0.65
C LEU A 350 22.39 2.71 -1.74
N SER A 351 22.57 1.91 -2.80
CA SER A 351 21.54 1.66 -3.78
C SER A 351 20.78 0.41 -3.34
N LEU A 352 19.46 0.36 -3.56
CA LEU A 352 18.71 -0.86 -3.31
C LEU A 352 19.18 -1.96 -4.28
N PRO A 353 19.21 -3.23 -3.85
CA PRO A 353 19.68 -4.33 -4.68
C PRO A 353 18.76 -4.53 -5.89
N LYS A 354 19.31 -4.39 -7.09
CA LYS A 354 18.60 -4.67 -8.34
C LYS A 354 18.37 -6.18 -8.53
N PRO A 355 17.29 -6.59 -9.24
CA PRO A 355 17.25 -7.92 -9.83
C PRO A 355 18.46 -8.09 -10.77
N ARG A 356 19.06 -9.28 -10.76
CA ARG A 356 20.18 -9.63 -11.65
C ARG A 356 19.70 -9.93 -13.06
#